data_AF-A0A3B8I7S4-F1
#
_entry.id   AF-A0A3B8I7S4-F1
#
_cell.length_a   1.000
_cell.length_b   1.000
_cell.length_c   1.000
_cell.angle_alpha   90.00
_cell.angle_beta   90.00
_cell.angle_gamma   90.00
#
_symmetry.space_group_name_H-M   'P 1'
#
loop_
_entity.id
_entity.type
_entity.pdbx_description
1 polymer ?
#
loop_
_entity_poly.entity_id
_entity_poly.type
_entity_poly.pdbx_seq_one_letter_code
_entity_poly.pdbx_strand_id
1 'polypeptide(L)'
;MESTLTKEKELTASEIAKLPVPPGSKGLPLVGETMEFVKDPHAFVMNRMEKHGPVFRTSLLGSNMVFLVGSEANRWIYEGEDKRVENRWSSAISQLLGNKGVAMINGKEHRA
;
A
#
# COMPACT_ATOMS: atom_id res chain seq x y z
N MET A 1 38.61 -1.01 -0.06
CA MET A 1 37.54 -0.41 -0.87
C MET A 1 36.26 -1.13 -0.52
N GLU A 2 35.58 -0.72 0.54
CA GLU A 2 34.27 -1.28 0.90
C GLU A 2 33.34 -0.13 1.30
N SER A 3 32.42 0.11 0.37
CA SER A 3 31.09 0.70 0.47
C SER A 3 30.77 1.58 1.68
N THR A 4 30.77 2.88 1.40
CA THR A 4 29.92 3.87 2.05
C THR A 4 28.45 3.47 1.90
N LEU A 5 27.96 2.59 2.76
CA LEU A 5 26.53 2.39 2.98
C LEU A 5 26.03 3.62 3.73
N THR A 6 25.33 4.49 3.00
CA THR A 6 24.63 5.66 3.53
C THR A 6 23.70 5.19 4.65
N LYS A 7 24.04 5.49 5.90
CA LYS A 7 23.10 5.43 7.03
C LYS A 7 21.93 6.33 6.65
N GLU A 8 20.76 5.75 6.39
CA GLU A 8 19.54 6.53 6.21
C GLU A 8 19.36 7.41 7.45
N LYS A 9 19.30 8.72 7.25
CA LYS A 9 19.08 9.68 8.34
C LYS A 9 17.69 9.40 8.90
N GLU A 10 17.60 8.93 10.15
CA GLU A 10 16.32 8.84 10.85
C GLU A 10 15.72 10.24 10.98
N LEU A 11 14.56 10.43 10.33
CA LEU A 11 13.81 11.68 10.38
C LEU A 11 13.04 11.75 11.70
N THR A 12 13.02 12.93 12.31
CA THR A 12 12.15 13.21 13.45
C THR A 12 10.68 13.20 13.01
N ALA A 13 9.76 12.96 13.95
CA ALA A 13 8.31 12.99 13.66
C ALA A 13 7.85 14.32 13.03
N SER A 14 8.45 15.44 13.42
CA SER A 14 8.17 16.78 12.86
C SER A 14 8.67 16.92 11.42
N GLU A 15 9.81 16.30 11.08
CA GLU A 15 10.30 16.24 9.70
C GLU A 15 9.41 15.33 8.84
N ILE A 16 8.98 14.18 9.36
CA ILE A 16 8.06 13.26 8.67
C ILE A 16 6.73 13.94 8.35
N ALA A 17 6.16 14.69 9.30
CA ALA A 17 4.89 15.40 9.11
C ALA A 17 4.94 16.48 8.01
N LYS A 18 6.14 16.95 7.65
CA LYS A 18 6.36 17.93 6.58
C LYS A 18 6.62 17.29 5.22
N LEU A 19 6.82 15.97 5.17
CA LEU A 19 7.01 15.29 3.89
C LEU A 19 5.74 15.36 3.04
N PRO A 20 5.87 15.53 1.72
CA PRO A 20 4.73 15.49 0.83
C PRO A 20 4.08 14.10 0.87
N VAL A 21 2.76 14.07 0.83
CA VAL A 21 2.02 12.82 0.61
C VAL A 21 2.18 12.39 -0.85
N PRO A 22 2.07 11.08 -1.15
CA PRO A 22 2.09 10.62 -2.55
C PRO A 22 1.05 11.36 -3.42
N PRO A 23 1.38 11.62 -4.69
CA PRO A 23 0.44 12.19 -5.65
C PRO A 23 -0.75 11.24 -5.87
N GLY A 24 -1.90 11.80 -6.28
CA GLY A 24 -3.10 11.00 -6.60
C GLY A 24 -4.40 11.63 -6.12
N SER A 25 -5.51 10.92 -6.33
CA SER A 25 -6.86 11.38 -6.01
C SER A 25 -7.48 10.54 -4.89
N LYS A 26 -8.55 11.02 -4.25
CA LYS A 26 -9.43 10.17 -3.43
C LYS A 26 -10.68 9.73 -4.19
N GLY A 27 -10.83 10.13 -5.46
CA GLY A 27 -12.01 9.82 -6.26
C GLY A 27 -13.29 10.46 -5.72
N LEU A 28 -14.43 9.82 -5.99
CA LEU A 28 -15.74 10.26 -5.54
C LEU A 28 -15.90 10.04 -4.01
N PRO A 29 -16.73 10.83 -3.32
CA PRO A 29 -17.07 10.56 -1.93
C PRO A 29 -17.61 9.13 -1.74
N LEU A 30 -17.23 8.48 -0.63
CA LEU A 30 -17.60 7.11 -0.24
C LEU A 30 -17.02 5.98 -1.11
N VAL A 31 -17.18 6.03 -2.43
CA VAL A 31 -16.79 4.94 -3.35
C VAL A 31 -15.39 5.10 -3.93
N GLY A 32 -14.80 6.29 -3.85
CA GLY A 32 -13.47 6.57 -4.37
C GLY A 32 -13.35 6.33 -5.87
N GLU A 33 -12.32 5.59 -6.27
CA GLU A 33 -12.06 5.17 -7.66
C GLU A 33 -12.39 3.68 -7.90
N THR A 34 -13.11 3.05 -6.96
CA THR A 34 -13.39 1.61 -6.93
C THR A 34 -14.00 1.08 -8.22
N MET A 35 -14.95 1.80 -8.83
CA MET A 35 -15.66 1.33 -10.01
C MET A 35 -14.72 1.17 -11.22
N GLU A 36 -13.77 2.09 -11.37
CA GLU A 36 -12.79 2.01 -12.45
C GLU A 36 -11.80 0.88 -12.20
N PHE A 37 -11.36 0.73 -10.95
CA PHE A 37 -10.48 -0.36 -10.55
C PHE A 37 -11.11 -1.75 -10.77
N VAL A 38 -12.37 -1.96 -10.37
CA VAL A 38 -13.06 -3.25 -10.53
C VAL A 38 -13.30 -3.59 -12.00
N LYS A 39 -13.49 -2.58 -12.86
CA LYS A 39 -13.72 -2.77 -14.29
C LYS A 39 -12.48 -3.28 -15.02
N ASP A 40 -11.32 -2.68 -14.74
CA ASP A 40 -10.04 -3.10 -15.30
C ASP A 40 -8.89 -2.70 -14.35
N PRO A 41 -8.48 -3.60 -13.43
CA PRO A 41 -7.43 -3.31 -12.47
C PRO A 41 -6.09 -3.00 -13.13
N HIS A 42 -5.79 -3.63 -14.26
CA HIS A 42 -4.51 -3.45 -14.95
C HIS A 42 -4.45 -2.07 -15.61
N ALA A 43 -5.47 -1.71 -16.40
CA ALA A 43 -5.54 -0.38 -17.00
C ALA A 43 -5.62 0.72 -15.93
N PHE A 44 -6.34 0.47 -14.82
CA PHE A 44 -6.37 1.39 -13.69
C PHE A 44 -4.95 1.68 -13.18
N VAL A 45 -4.16 0.65 -12.84
CA VAL A 45 -2.81 0.83 -12.31
C VAL A 45 -1.91 1.51 -13.33
N MET A 46 -1.92 1.07 -14.60
CA MET A 46 -1.08 1.64 -15.66
C MET A 46 -1.36 3.13 -15.88
N ASN A 47 -2.63 3.53 -15.96
CA ASN A 47 -3.02 4.93 -16.15
C ASN A 47 -2.58 5.82 -14.97
N ARG A 48 -2.63 5.31 -13.73
CA ARG A 48 -2.19 6.07 -12.55
C ARG A 48 -0.68 6.14 -12.46
N MET A 49 0.02 5.08 -12.84
CA MET A 49 1.48 5.10 -12.93
C MET A 49 1.96 6.13 -13.94
N GLU A 50 1.33 6.21 -15.11
CA GLU A 50 1.68 7.21 -16.13
C GLU A 50 1.45 8.65 -15.60
N LYS A 51 0.35 8.88 -14.88
CA LYS A 51 -0.04 10.20 -14.40
C LYS A 51 0.66 10.66 -13.12
N HIS A 52 0.95 9.74 -12.20
CA HIS A 52 1.37 10.04 -10.83
C HIS A 52 2.71 9.41 -10.47
N GLY A 53 3.27 8.55 -11.32
CA GLY A 53 4.48 7.79 -11.04
C GLY A 53 4.19 6.47 -10.30
N PRO A 54 5.24 5.69 -10.00
CA PRO A 54 5.13 4.34 -9.43
C PRO A 54 4.62 4.29 -7.98
N VAL A 55 4.56 5.44 -7.30
CA VAL A 55 4.05 5.59 -5.94
C VAL A 55 2.93 6.62 -5.94
N PHE A 56 1.69 6.16 -5.79
CA PHE A 56 0.52 7.05 -5.85
C PHE A 56 -0.54 6.65 -4.83
N ARG A 57 -1.34 7.62 -4.39
CA ARG A 57 -2.47 7.40 -3.49
C ARG A 57 -3.79 7.31 -4.25
N THR A 58 -4.70 6.48 -3.75
CA THR A 58 -6.07 6.35 -4.24
C THR A 58 -7.03 6.02 -3.08
N SER A 59 -8.32 5.89 -3.37
CA SER A 59 -9.32 5.35 -2.45
C SER A 59 -10.09 4.23 -3.15
N LEU A 60 -9.99 3.02 -2.62
CA LEU A 60 -10.66 1.83 -3.15
C LEU A 60 -11.39 1.10 -2.01
N LEU A 61 -12.60 0.60 -2.29
CA LEU A 61 -13.44 -0.16 -1.36
C LEU A 61 -13.63 0.55 0.01
N GLY A 62 -13.78 1.89 -0.02
CA GLY A 62 -13.98 2.72 1.17
C GLY A 62 -12.70 3.03 1.97
N SER A 63 -11.53 2.60 1.48
CA SER A 63 -10.24 2.77 2.18
C SER A 63 -9.27 3.61 1.36
N ASN A 64 -8.62 4.58 2.00
CA ASN A 64 -7.48 5.29 1.41
C ASN A 64 -6.25 4.40 1.41
N MET A 65 -5.56 4.28 0.29
CA MET A 65 -4.38 3.43 0.15
C MET A 65 -3.33 4.04 -0.78
N VAL A 66 -2.11 3.52 -0.69
CA VAL A 66 -0.99 3.88 -1.55
C VAL A 66 -0.60 2.65 -2.36
N PHE A 67 -0.56 2.81 -3.68
CA PHE A 67 0.01 1.82 -4.59
C PHE A 67 1.51 2.04 -4.67
N LEU A 68 2.23 0.93 -4.55
CA LEU A 68 3.67 0.85 -4.70
C LEU A 68 3.95 -0.11 -5.85
N VAL A 69 4.50 0.39 -6.96
CA VAL A 69 4.75 -0.43 -8.15
C VAL A 69 6.23 -0.49 -8.47
N GLY A 70 6.77 -1.71 -8.61
CA GLY A 70 8.15 -1.96 -8.97
C GLY A 70 8.83 -2.96 -8.02
N SER A 71 9.91 -3.57 -8.49
CA SER A 71 10.63 -4.62 -7.75
C SER A 71 11.23 -4.11 -6.42
N GLU A 72 11.78 -2.90 -6.41
CA GLU A 72 12.33 -2.28 -5.20
C GLU A 72 11.25 -2.06 -4.14
N ALA A 73 10.09 -1.54 -4.53
CA ALA A 73 8.99 -1.30 -3.62
C ALA A 73 8.39 -2.62 -3.09
N ASN A 74 8.25 -3.62 -3.97
CA ASN A 74 7.83 -4.97 -3.57
C ASN A 74 8.79 -5.57 -2.53
N ARG A 75 10.10 -5.46 -2.77
CA ARG A 75 11.12 -5.92 -1.83
C ARG A 75 11.01 -5.20 -0.48
N TRP A 76 10.82 -3.88 -0.48
CA TRP A 76 10.66 -3.10 0.74
C TRP A 76 9.44 -3.54 1.57
N ILE A 77 8.31 -3.84 0.91
CA ILE A 77 7.10 -4.38 1.56
C ILE A 77 7.38 -5.75 2.17
N TYR A 78 7.92 -6.70 1.40
CA TYR A 78 8.14 -8.07 1.85
C TYR A 78 9.18 -8.17 2.98
N GLU A 79 10.27 -7.38 2.92
CA GLU A 79 11.26 -7.33 4.01
C GLU A 79 10.72 -6.63 5.27
N GLY A 80 9.64 -5.87 5.12
CA GLY A 80 8.99 -5.10 6.17
C GLY A 80 7.80 -5.80 6.84
N GLU A 81 7.44 -7.02 6.45
CA GLU A 81 6.34 -7.77 7.07
C GLU A 81 6.58 -7.93 8.59
N ASP A 82 5.54 -7.68 9.39
CA ASP A 82 5.57 -7.66 10.86
C ASP A 82 6.53 -6.63 11.49
N LYS A 83 7.13 -5.73 10.70
CA LYS A 83 8.06 -4.68 11.19
C LYS A 83 7.58 -3.26 10.84
N ARG A 84 7.16 -3.09 9.59
CA ARG A 84 6.74 -1.80 9.00
C ARG A 84 5.34 -1.87 8.41
N VAL A 85 4.94 -3.05 7.94
CA VAL A 85 3.65 -3.30 7.30
C VAL A 85 3.01 -4.57 7.88
N GLU A 86 1.68 -4.59 7.87
CA GLU A 86 0.87 -5.75 8.27
C GLU A 86 -0.09 -6.08 7.12
N ASN A 87 -0.44 -7.36 6.98
CA ASN A 87 -1.47 -7.76 6.03
C ASN A 87 -2.83 -7.24 6.52
N ARG A 88 -3.53 -6.50 5.65
CA ARG A 88 -4.88 -6.01 5.89
C ARG A 88 -5.74 -6.16 4.64
N TRP A 89 -6.94 -6.67 4.85
CA TRP A 89 -7.98 -6.75 3.83
C TRP A 89 -9.12 -5.80 4.14
N SER A 90 -9.88 -5.42 3.12
CA SER A 90 -11.09 -4.62 3.32
C SER A 90 -12.13 -5.42 4.10
N SER A 91 -12.96 -4.73 4.87
CA SER A 91 -14.04 -5.39 5.65
C SER A 91 -14.95 -6.25 4.75
N ALA A 92 -15.20 -5.81 3.51
CA ALA A 92 -15.97 -6.57 2.54
C ALA A 92 -15.31 -7.91 2.19
N ILE A 93 -13.98 -7.92 1.98
CA ILE A 93 -13.23 -9.14 1.65
C ILE A 93 -13.13 -10.06 2.87
N SER A 94 -12.88 -9.52 4.06
CA SER A 94 -12.81 -10.33 5.29
C SER A 94 -14.15 -10.99 5.63
N GLN A 95 -15.27 -10.28 5.44
CA GLN A 95 -16.61 -10.86 5.62
C GLN A 95 -16.89 -11.99 4.64
N LEU A 96 -16.41 -11.88 3.39
CA LEU A 96 -16.61 -12.89 2.36
C LEU A 96 -15.76 -14.15 2.58
N LEU A 97 -14.49 -13.98 2.93
CA LEU A 97 -13.52 -15.09 3.06
C LEU A 97 -13.46 -15.69 4.47
N GLY A 98 -14.11 -15.05 5.44
CA GLY A 98 -14.11 -15.45 6.84
C GLY A 98 -12.91 -14.90 7.60
N ASN A 99 -13.17 -14.27 8.75
CA ASN A 99 -12.18 -13.57 9.58
C ASN A 99 -11.08 -14.47 10.20
N LYS A 100 -11.10 -15.78 9.93
CA LYS A 100 -10.13 -16.77 10.45
C LYS A 100 -9.40 -17.51 9.32
N GLY A 101 -9.60 -17.13 8.06
CA GLY A 101 -8.82 -17.70 6.96
C GLY A 101 -7.34 -17.32 7.07
N VAL A 102 -6.44 -18.16 6.55
CA VAL A 102 -4.98 -17.92 6.56
C VAL A 102 -4.64 -16.54 6.02
N ALA A 103 -5.32 -16.10 4.96
CA ALA A 103 -5.13 -14.78 4.37
C ALA A 103 -5.55 -13.61 5.29
N MET A 104 -6.32 -13.83 6.35
CA MET A 104 -6.91 -12.80 7.22
C MET A 104 -6.24 -12.68 8.59
N ILE A 105 -5.31 -13.58 8.93
CA ILE A 105 -4.61 -13.63 10.21
C ILE A 105 -3.17 -13.12 10.07
N ASN A 106 -2.58 -12.62 11.16
CA ASN A 106 -1.23 -12.04 11.18
C ASN A 106 -0.34 -12.69 12.26
N GLY A 107 0.96 -12.45 12.17
CA GLY A 107 1.92 -12.79 13.23
C GLY A 107 2.05 -14.29 13.51
N LYS A 108 2.04 -14.68 14.80
CA LYS A 108 2.28 -16.07 15.22
C LYS A 108 1.21 -17.04 14.72
N GLU A 109 -0.05 -16.60 14.65
CA GLU A 109 -1.15 -17.43 14.17
C GLU A 109 -1.01 -17.73 12.67
N HIS A 110 -0.54 -16.74 11.89
CA HIS A 110 -0.27 -16.91 10.46
C HIS A 110 0.92 -17.86 10.16
N ARG A 111 1.89 -17.95 11.07
CA ARG A 111 3.11 -18.77 10.91
C ARG A 111 3.00 -20.21 11.40
N ALA A 112 1.97 -20.52 12.19
CA ALA A 112 1.79 -21.84 12.82
C ALA A 112 1.29 -22.86 11.80
#